data_AF-A0A1E9PKW6-F1
#
_entry.id   AF-A0A1E9PKW6-F1
#
_cell.length_a   1.000
_cell.length_b   1.000
_cell.length_c   1.000
_cell.angle_alpha   90.00
_cell.angle_beta   90.00
_cell.angle_gamma   90.00
#
_symmetry.space_group_name_H-M   'P 1'
#
loop_
_entity.id
_entity.type
_entity.pdbx_description
1 polymer ?
#
loop_
_entity_poly.entity_id
_entity_poly.type
_entity_poly.pdbx_seq_one_letter_code
_entity_poly.pdbx_strand_id
1 'polypeptide(L)'
;MTVRRVVPTSFWRSLEALDHYSQEDRYFALYLMTNPKCSQVGIYSLPKRLIAFETGFSMDQVELLLERFSRDFKKIIYSNRHQEVTLLHSLSYSIFVGGGR
;
A
#
# COMPACT_ATOMS: atom_id res chain seq x y z
N MET A 1 -6.56 12.99 17.66
CA MET A 1 -5.65 11.88 17.97
C MET A 1 -4.67 11.72 16.81
N THR A 2 -3.37 11.61 17.08
CA THR A 2 -2.36 11.42 16.03
C THR A 2 -2.29 9.93 15.66
N VAL A 3 -2.72 9.58 14.45
CA VAL A 3 -2.62 8.21 13.95
C VAL A 3 -1.19 7.96 13.49
N ARG A 4 -0.51 6.97 14.07
CA ARG A 4 0.83 6.55 13.65
C ARG A 4 0.73 5.27 12.83
N ARG A 5 1.42 5.23 11.69
CA ARG A 5 1.57 4.03 10.86
C ARG A 5 2.97 3.49 11.06
N VAL A 6 3.07 2.22 11.45
CA VAL A 6 4.35 1.54 11.65
C VAL A 6 4.52 0.55 10.51
N VAL A 7 5.60 0.70 9.75
CA VAL A 7 6.01 -0.30 8.76
C VAL A 7 7.20 -1.05 9.36
N PRO A 8 7.14 -2.39 9.46
CA PRO A 8 8.25 -3.16 10.01
C PRO A 8 9.45 -3.04 9.07
N THR A 9 10.66 -2.93 9.64
CA THR A 9 11.90 -2.80 8.86
C THR A 9 12.18 -4.03 8.00
N SER A 10 11.58 -5.18 8.32
CA SER A 10 11.58 -6.38 7.49
C SER A 10 11.01 -6.15 6.09
N PHE A 11 10.19 -5.11 5.88
CA PHE A 11 9.74 -4.68 4.55
C PHE A 11 10.91 -4.56 3.56
N TRP A 12 11.99 -3.89 3.98
CA TRP A 12 13.18 -3.65 3.15
C TRP A 12 13.99 -4.90 2.86
N ARG A 13 13.79 -5.97 3.64
CA ARG A 13 14.51 -7.25 3.53
C ARG A 13 13.61 -8.36 3.01
N SER A 14 12.36 -8.06 2.67
CA SER A 14 11.49 -9.06 2.05
C SER A 14 12.07 -9.43 0.68
N LEU A 15 12.15 -10.73 0.40
CA LEU A 15 12.64 -11.25 -0.89
C LEU A 15 11.91 -10.58 -2.06
N GLU A 16 10.63 -10.28 -1.88
CA GLU A 16 9.80 -9.58 -2.87
C GLU A 16 10.23 -8.13 -3.12
N ALA A 17 10.54 -7.37 -2.06
CA ALA A 17 11.02 -5.98 -2.21
C ALA A 17 12.47 -5.89 -2.73
N LEU A 18 13.25 -6.96 -2.56
CA LEU A 18 14.64 -7.06 -3.02
C LEU A 18 14.72 -7.50 -4.49
N ASP A 19 13.95 -8.52 -4.88
CA ASP A 19 14.12 -9.17 -6.19
C ASP A 19 13.13 -8.67 -7.25
N HIS A 20 11.99 -8.09 -6.86
CA HIS A 20 10.89 -7.80 -7.79
C HIS A 20 10.44 -6.33 -7.83
N TYR A 21 10.68 -5.55 -6.78
CA TYR A 21 10.21 -4.16 -6.75
C TYR A 21 11.20 -3.21 -7.41
N SER A 22 10.72 -2.46 -8.40
CA SER A 22 11.40 -1.25 -8.85
C SER A 22 11.37 -0.17 -7.76
N GLN A 23 12.10 0.93 -7.98
CA GLN A 23 12.06 2.09 -7.09
C GLN A 23 10.64 2.66 -6.97
N GLU A 24 9.88 2.70 -8.08
CA GLU A 24 8.50 3.19 -8.10
C GLU A 24 7.57 2.24 -7.33
N ASP A 25 7.70 0.93 -7.55
CA ASP A 25 6.90 -0.08 -6.85
C ASP A 25 7.12 0.01 -5.33
N ARG A 26 8.38 0.13 -4.91
CA ARG A 26 8.72 0.23 -3.49
C ARG A 26 8.13 1.48 -2.84
N TYR A 27 8.20 2.62 -3.51
CA TYR A 27 7.59 3.84 -3.02
C TYR A 27 6.07 3.71 -2.96
N PHE A 28 5.45 3.14 -3.99
CA PHE A 28 4.00 2.92 -4.04
C PHE A 28 3.51 1.96 -2.94
N ALA A 29 4.25 0.88 -2.66
CA ALA A 29 3.94 -0.05 -1.56
C ALA A 29 3.96 0.65 -0.19
N LEU A 30 4.96 1.49 0.06
CA LEU A 30 5.04 2.30 1.28
C LEU A 30 3.86 3.27 1.38
N TYR A 31 3.53 3.95 0.28
CA TYR A 31 2.41 4.87 0.21
C TYR A 31 1.07 4.19 0.51
N LEU A 32 0.84 2.98 -0.03
CA LEU A 32 -0.35 2.17 0.24
C LEU A 32 -0.51 1.83 1.74
N MET A 33 0.58 1.64 2.47
CA MET A 33 0.52 1.29 3.90
C MET A 33 0.45 2.51 4.83
N THR A 34 1.00 3.65 4.40
CA THR A 34 1.27 4.80 5.28
C THR A 34 0.41 6.03 5.01
N ASN A 35 -0.37 6.05 3.91
CA ASN A 35 -1.16 7.25 3.60
C ASN A 35 -2.20 7.56 4.70
N PRO A 36 -2.63 8.84 4.81
CA PRO A 36 -3.55 9.28 5.85
C PRO A 36 -4.93 8.60 5.80
N LYS A 37 -5.36 8.13 4.63
CA LYS A 37 -6.67 7.50 4.40
C LYS A 37 -6.69 6.02 4.74
N CYS A 38 -5.52 5.39 4.89
CA CYS A 38 -5.40 3.98 5.19
C CYS A 38 -6.23 3.63 6.43
N SER A 39 -6.99 2.54 6.42
CA SER A 39 -7.73 2.08 7.62
C SER A 39 -6.98 0.92 8.27
N GLN A 40 -7.27 0.61 9.54
CA GLN A 40 -6.64 -0.55 10.21
C GLN A 40 -7.06 -1.89 9.59
N VAL A 41 -8.20 -1.90 8.89
CA VAL A 41 -8.75 -3.04 8.15
C VAL A 41 -8.11 -3.18 6.76
N GLY A 42 -7.45 -2.11 6.26
CA GLY A 42 -6.80 -2.10 4.95
C GLY A 42 -7.74 -1.81 3.78
N ILE A 43 -8.98 -1.41 4.03
CA ILE A 43 -9.95 -0.99 3.00
C ILE A 43 -10.19 0.50 3.15
N TYR A 44 -9.95 1.29 2.10
CA TYR A 44 -10.13 2.74 2.13
C TYR A 44 -10.24 3.37 0.74
N SER A 45 -10.82 4.56 0.68
CA SER A 45 -10.94 5.34 -0.55
C SER A 45 -9.58 5.92 -0.96
N LEU A 46 -9.16 5.61 -2.18
CA LEU A 46 -7.90 6.06 -2.77
C LEU A 46 -8.09 6.44 -4.25
N PRO A 47 -8.66 7.63 -4.53
CA PRO A 47 -8.79 8.16 -5.88
C PRO A 47 -7.46 8.21 -6.64
N LYS A 48 -7.43 7.74 -7.90
CA LYS A 48 -6.21 7.79 -8.75
C LYS A 48 -5.61 9.19 -8.84
N ARG A 49 -6.46 10.22 -8.92
CA ARG A 49 -6.02 11.63 -8.93
C ARG A 49 -5.33 12.04 -7.63
N LEU A 50 -5.77 11.52 -6.50
CA LEU A 50 -5.13 11.78 -5.22
C LEU A 50 -3.76 11.11 -5.15
N ILE A 51 -3.67 9.86 -5.62
CA ILE A 51 -2.38 9.15 -5.72
C ILE A 51 -1.42 9.99 -6.55
N ALA A 52 -1.81 10.35 -7.78
CA ALA A 52 -0.98 11.14 -8.68
C ALA A 52 -0.51 12.46 -8.04
N PHE A 53 -1.41 13.15 -7.34
CA PHE A 53 -1.09 14.40 -6.65
C PHE A 53 -0.11 14.21 -5.47
N GLU A 54 -0.31 13.19 -4.64
CA GLU A 54 0.52 12.96 -3.44
C GLU A 54 1.86 12.29 -3.78
N THR A 55 1.91 11.43 -4.78
CA THR A 55 3.13 10.70 -5.16
C THR A 55 3.94 11.40 -6.25
N GLY A 56 3.34 12.35 -6.98
CA GLY A 56 3.97 13.00 -8.13
C GLY A 56 4.00 12.14 -9.40
N PHE A 57 3.33 10.98 -9.40
CA PHE A 57 3.22 10.11 -10.57
C PHE A 57 2.23 10.67 -11.58
N SER A 58 2.44 10.34 -12.87
CA SER A 58 1.42 10.58 -13.89
C SER A 58 0.21 9.66 -13.67
N MET A 59 -0.95 10.04 -14.22
CA MET A 59 -2.14 9.19 -14.16
C MET A 59 -1.91 7.81 -14.78
N ASP A 60 -1.12 7.74 -15.85
CA ASP A 60 -0.78 6.48 -16.52
C ASP A 60 0.12 5.59 -15.65
N GLN A 61 1.10 6.18 -14.96
CA GLN A 61 1.93 5.46 -13.99
C GLN A 61 1.09 4.91 -12.84
N VAL A 62 0.14 5.71 -12.32
CA VAL A 62 -0.77 5.27 -11.25
C VAL A 62 -1.61 4.08 -11.71
N GLU A 63 -2.14 4.10 -12.94
CA GLU A 63 -2.89 2.97 -13.50
C GLU A 63 -2.03 1.71 -13.55
N LEU A 64 -0.82 1.82 -14.11
CA LEU A 64 0.11 0.70 -14.25
C LEU A 64 0.49 0.11 -12.88
N LEU A 65 0.77 0.97 -11.90
CA LEU A 65 1.11 0.56 -10.54
C LEU A 65 -0.07 -0.16 -9.86
N LEU A 66 -1.30 0.37 -10.00
CA LEU A 66 -2.50 -0.28 -9.45
C LEU A 66 -2.73 -1.66 -10.08
N GLU A 67 -2.59 -1.77 -11.40
CA GLU A 67 -2.72 -3.04 -12.10
C GLU A 67 -1.64 -4.04 -11.70
N ARG A 68 -0.38 -3.61 -11.65
CA ARG A 68 0.77 -4.45 -11.24
C ARG A 68 0.62 -4.96 -9.81
N PHE A 69 0.26 -4.09 -8.87
CA PHE A 69 0.03 -4.49 -7.47
C PHE A 69 -1.17 -5.41 -7.30
N SER A 70 -2.15 -5.34 -8.20
CA SER A 70 -3.32 -6.20 -8.17
C SER A 70 -3.09 -7.56 -8.85
N ARG A 71 -2.46 -7.58 -10.04
CA ARG A 71 -2.31 -8.77 -10.87
C ARG A 71 -1.01 -9.53 -10.60
N ASP A 72 0.11 -8.82 -10.53
CA ASP A 72 1.44 -9.43 -10.47
C ASP A 72 1.81 -9.73 -9.02
N PHE A 73 1.76 -8.73 -8.15
CA PHE A 73 2.12 -8.89 -6.73
C PHE A 73 0.96 -9.41 -5.86
N LYS A 74 -0.29 -9.32 -6.35
CA LYS A 74 -1.51 -9.74 -5.64
C LYS A 74 -1.56 -9.20 -4.19
N LYS A 75 -1.14 -7.95 -4.02
CA LYS A 75 -1.15 -7.25 -2.72
C LYS A 75 -2.39 -6.42 -2.52
N ILE A 76 -3.05 -6.02 -3.61
CA ILE A 76 -4.24 -5.17 -3.52
C ILE A 76 -5.37 -5.66 -4.41
N ILE A 77 -6.58 -5.24 -4.06
CA ILE A 77 -7.73 -5.22 -4.96
C ILE A 77 -8.15 -3.76 -5.08
N TYR A 78 -8.21 -3.25 -6.31
CA TYR A 78 -8.64 -1.87 -6.57
C TYR A 78 -10.02 -1.86 -7.24
N SER A 79 -10.95 -1.11 -6.67
CA SER A 79 -12.30 -0.91 -7.20
C SER A 79 -12.35 0.39 -8.01
N ASN A 80 -12.40 0.27 -9.34
CA ASN A 80 -12.53 1.44 -10.22
C ASN A 80 -13.84 2.22 -10.01
N ARG A 81 -14.93 1.53 -9.63
CA ARG A 81 -16.25 2.14 -9.44
C ARG A 81 -16.29 3.07 -8.23
N HIS A 82 -15.71 2.63 -7.12
CA HIS A 82 -15.73 3.36 -5.84
C HIS A 82 -14.43 4.11 -5.57
N GLN A 83 -13.41 3.89 -6.40
CA GLN A 83 -12.06 4.41 -6.19
C GLN A 83 -11.53 4.04 -4.81
N GLU A 84 -11.61 2.74 -4.51
CA GLU A 84 -11.23 2.16 -3.23
C GLU A 84 -10.15 1.12 -3.44
N VAL A 85 -9.24 1.02 -2.48
CA VAL A 85 -8.23 -0.01 -2.44
C VAL A 85 -8.46 -0.90 -1.22
N THR A 86 -8.27 -2.20 -1.42
CA THR A 86 -8.23 -3.21 -0.37
C THR A 86 -6.84 -3.81 -0.33
N LEU A 87 -6.12 -3.64 0.78
CA LEU A 87 -4.83 -4.26 1.02
C LEU A 87 -5.03 -5.71 1.48
N LEU A 88 -4.55 -6.65 0.69
CA LEU A 88 -4.55 -8.07 1.01
C LEU A 88 -3.49 -8.33 2.10
N HIS A 89 -3.87 -9.03 3.18
CA HIS A 89 -3.07 -9.26 4.39
C HIS A 89 -2.77 -8.02 5.25
N SER A 90 -3.63 -6.98 5.23
CA SER A 90 -3.48 -5.80 6.11
C SER A 90 -3.47 -6.15 7.61
N LEU A 91 -4.17 -7.21 8.00
CA LEU A 91 -4.23 -7.69 9.39
C LEU A 91 -2.87 -8.15 9.93
N SER A 92 -1.94 -8.60 9.07
CA SER A 92 -0.60 -9.04 9.50
C SER A 92 0.31 -7.90 9.91
N TYR A 93 0.06 -6.67 9.43
CA TYR A 93 0.85 -5.48 9.76
C TYR A 93 0.26 -4.66 10.91
N SER A 94 -1.05 -4.82 11.20
CA SER A 94 -1.77 -4.02 12.20
C SER A 94 -1.84 -4.65 13.60
N ILE A 95 -1.52 -5.94 13.74
CA ILE A 95 -1.38 -6.58 15.04
C ILE A 95 -0.02 -6.29 15.67
N PHE A 96 0.03 -5.20 16.44
CA PHE A 96 1.05 -5.10 17.48
C PHE A 96 0.64 -6.07 18.60
N VAL A 97 1.19 -7.29 18.61
CA VAL A 97 1.05 -8.21 19.74
C VAL A 97 1.92 -7.66 20.88
N GLY A 98 1.40 -6.64 21.56
CA GLY A 98 1.96 -6.15 22.81
C GLY A 98 1.59 -7.12 23.92
N GLY A 99 2.37 -8.19 24.09
CA GLY A 99 2.19 -9.13 25.19
C GLY A 99 2.96 -10.42 24.98
N GLY A 100 4.12 -10.54 25.62
CA GLY A 100 4.88 -11.79 25.61
C GLY A 100 6.29 -11.73 26.21
N ARG A 101 6.39 -11.24 27.45
CA ARG A 101 7.56 -11.22 28.35
C ARG A 101 8.75 -10.32 27.99
#